data_AF-A0A5C6LPW5-F1
#
_entry.id   AF-A0A5C6LPW5-F1
#
_cell.length_a   1.000
_cell.length_b   1.000
_cell.length_c   1.000
_cell.angle_alpha   90.00
_cell.angle_beta   90.00
_cell.angle_gamma   90.00
#
_symmetry.space_group_name_H-M   'P 1'
#
loop_
_entity.id
_entity.type
_entity.pdbx_description
1 polymer ?
#
loop_
_entity_poly.entity_id
_entity_poly.type
_entity_poly.pdbx_seq_one_letter_code
_entity_poly.pdbx_strand_id
1 'polypeptide(L)'
;MVKSYTDKICLLYQPQDFDPAKKYPVIFHYYEGSKDYLHRYLVPGLSEGALNIPWYVSNGYIVFVPHIHTRQRHPGNSAARAVIRAAKYLAAFNWVQQGKMGLQGHSFGGYVTNYVITHTQLFAAAQASAGPTDFSADMELSEK
;
A
#
# COMPACT_ATOMS: atom_id res chain seq x y z
N MET A 1 3.48 -16.33 2.22
CA MET A 1 4.66 -16.65 1.36
C MET A 1 5.15 -15.35 0.74
N VAL A 2 6.40 -14.94 0.94
CA VAL A 2 6.95 -13.71 0.34
C VAL A 2 7.65 -14.07 -0.98
N LYS A 3 7.29 -13.40 -2.08
CA LYS A 3 7.96 -13.54 -3.40
C LYS A 3 8.69 -12.24 -3.75
N SER A 4 9.97 -12.33 -4.12
CA SER A 4 10.83 -11.19 -4.50
C SER A 4 11.01 -11.12 -6.03
N TYR A 5 11.03 -9.91 -6.61
CA TYR A 5 11.19 -9.68 -8.05
C TYR A 5 12.16 -8.50 -8.31
N THR A 6 13.42 -8.78 -8.67
CA THR A 6 14.54 -7.82 -8.96
C THR A 6 14.87 -6.84 -7.81
N ASP A 7 15.91 -6.00 -7.94
CA ASP A 7 16.53 -5.13 -6.87
C ASP A 7 15.56 -4.25 -6.04
N LYS A 8 14.27 -4.26 -6.39
CA LYS A 8 13.15 -3.62 -5.69
C LYS A 8 12.19 -4.68 -5.16
N ILE A 9 12.38 -5.06 -3.90
CA ILE A 9 11.57 -6.06 -3.21
C ILE A 9 10.17 -5.51 -2.94
N CYS A 10 9.14 -6.16 -3.47
CA CYS A 10 7.74 -5.96 -3.10
C CYS A 10 7.24 -7.18 -2.32
N LEU A 11 6.24 -7.00 -1.46
CA LEU A 11 5.68 -8.10 -0.66
C LEU A 11 4.24 -8.37 -1.05
N LEU A 12 3.88 -9.66 -1.12
CA LEU A 12 2.52 -10.11 -1.38
C LEU A 12 2.11 -11.03 -0.23
N TYR A 13 1.11 -10.61 0.52
CA TYR A 13 0.49 -11.42 1.55
C TYR A 13 -0.83 -11.98 1.02
N GLN A 14 -1.04 -13.27 1.23
CA GLN A 14 -2.18 -14.01 0.69
C GLN A 14 -2.78 -14.89 1.78
N PRO A 15 -4.10 -15.18 1.71
CA PRO A 15 -4.74 -16.13 2.61
C PRO A 15 -4.00 -17.47 2.65
N GLN A 16 -4.03 -18.15 3.78
CA GLN A 16 -3.35 -19.44 3.95
C GLN A 16 -3.87 -20.50 2.96
N ASP A 17 -5.15 -20.42 2.64
CA ASP A 17 -5.91 -21.28 1.72
C ASP A 17 -6.11 -20.62 0.34
N PHE A 18 -5.16 -19.78 -0.09
CA PHE A 18 -5.24 -19.10 -1.38
C PHE A 18 -5.49 -20.07 -2.54
N ASP A 19 -6.54 -19.78 -3.31
CA ASP A 19 -6.96 -20.54 -4.48
C ASP A 19 -6.92 -19.64 -5.71
N PRO A 20 -6.04 -19.88 -6.69
CA PRO A 20 -5.93 -19.04 -7.88
C PRO A 20 -7.18 -19.06 -8.78
N ALA A 21 -8.13 -19.97 -8.57
CA ALA A 21 -9.43 -19.96 -9.25
C ALA A 21 -10.43 -18.97 -8.64
N LYS A 22 -10.19 -18.49 -7.40
CA LYS A 22 -11.04 -17.49 -6.72
C LYS A 22 -10.56 -16.07 -7.00
N LYS A 23 -11.49 -15.11 -6.88
CA LYS A 23 -11.23 -13.68 -7.03
C LYS A 23 -11.14 -13.03 -5.65
N TYR A 24 -10.08 -12.27 -5.40
CA TYR A 24 -9.84 -11.62 -4.11
C TYR A 24 -9.78 -10.09 -4.24
N PRO A 25 -10.36 -9.34 -3.29
CA PRO A 25 -10.07 -7.92 -3.14
C PRO A 25 -8.61 -7.70 -2.73
N VAL A 26 -8.02 -6.59 -3.18
CA VAL A 26 -6.60 -6.28 -2.96
C VAL A 26 -6.47 -4.95 -2.22
N ILE A 27 -5.68 -4.93 -1.15
CA ILE A 27 -5.29 -3.70 -0.46
C ILE A 27 -3.82 -3.42 -0.74
N PHE A 28 -3.53 -2.23 -1.27
CA PHE A 28 -2.18 -1.72 -1.44
C PHE A 28 -1.79 -0.97 -0.17
N HIS A 29 -0.83 -1.52 0.56
CA HIS A 29 -0.28 -0.93 1.77
C HIS A 29 1.14 -0.45 1.51
N TYR A 30 1.47 0.80 1.84
CA TYR A 30 2.81 1.32 1.56
C TYR A 30 3.25 2.38 2.55
N TYR A 31 4.55 2.38 2.78
CA TYR A 31 5.29 3.41 3.51
C TYR A 31 6.72 3.47 2.97
N GLU A 32 7.47 4.51 3.32
CA GLU A 32 8.91 4.56 3.07
C GLU A 32 9.59 3.35 3.72
N GLY A 33 10.60 2.77 3.06
CA GLY A 33 11.30 1.62 3.62
C GLY A 33 10.46 0.34 3.67
N SER A 34 9.55 0.10 2.72
CA SER A 34 8.67 -1.10 2.70
C SER A 34 9.39 -2.46 2.75
N LYS A 35 10.73 -2.46 2.57
CA LYS A 35 11.63 -3.59 2.83
C LYS A 35 11.68 -3.98 4.31
N ASP A 36 11.32 -3.11 5.24
CA ASP A 36 11.34 -3.36 6.70
C ASP A 36 10.33 -4.44 7.13
N TYR A 37 9.36 -4.73 6.26
CA TYR A 37 8.43 -5.86 6.43
C TYR A 37 9.02 -7.20 5.97
N LEU A 38 10.15 -7.18 5.26
CA LEU A 38 10.84 -8.39 4.83
C LEU A 38 11.45 -9.08 6.07
N HIS A 39 11.18 -10.38 6.22
CA HIS A 39 11.59 -11.21 7.38
C HIS A 39 10.96 -10.84 8.72
N ARG A 40 9.99 -9.93 8.77
CA ARG A 40 9.26 -9.60 10.00
C ARG A 40 8.05 -10.49 10.19
N TYR A 41 7.93 -11.09 11.38
CA TYR A 41 6.68 -11.71 11.81
C TYR A 41 5.68 -10.63 12.24
N LEU A 42 4.47 -10.67 11.67
CA LEU A 42 3.40 -9.72 11.98
C LEU A 42 2.38 -10.41 12.87
N VAL A 43 2.24 -9.93 14.10
CA VAL A 43 1.26 -10.47 15.07
C VAL A 43 -0.12 -9.88 14.76
N PRO A 44 -1.18 -10.71 14.70
CA PRO A 44 -2.54 -10.19 14.64
C PRO A 44 -2.87 -9.38 15.89
N GLY A 45 -3.34 -8.15 15.71
CA GLY A 45 -3.78 -7.27 16.80
C GLY A 45 -4.88 -6.28 16.40
N LEU A 46 -5.07 -5.24 17.21
CA LEU A 46 -5.82 -4.05 16.78
C LEU A 46 -4.96 -3.19 15.83
N SER A 47 -5.59 -2.33 15.05
CA SER A 47 -4.87 -1.37 14.22
C SER A 47 -4.53 -0.12 15.05
N GLU A 48 -3.24 0.22 15.13
CA GLU A 48 -2.75 1.45 15.78
C GLU A 48 -2.56 2.59 14.77
N GLY A 49 -3.27 2.56 13.64
CA GLY A 49 -3.21 3.57 12.58
C GLY A 49 -2.70 3.05 11.24
N ALA A 50 -1.85 2.01 11.25
CA ALA A 50 -1.44 1.26 10.06
C ALA A 50 -2.31 0.01 9.83
N LEU A 51 -2.37 -0.48 8.60
CA LEU A 51 -3.13 -1.69 8.25
C LEU A 51 -2.64 -2.90 9.06
N ASN A 52 -3.55 -3.62 9.71
CA ASN A 52 -3.25 -4.89 10.33
C ASN A 52 -3.23 -6.01 9.27
N ILE A 53 -2.08 -6.22 8.64
CA ILE A 53 -1.95 -7.16 7.51
C ILE A 53 -2.49 -8.57 7.83
N PRO A 54 -2.13 -9.22 8.96
CA PRO A 54 -2.64 -10.55 9.26
C PRO A 54 -4.17 -10.61 9.33
N TRP A 55 -4.82 -9.62 9.95
CA TRP A 55 -6.28 -9.60 10.08
C TRP A 55 -6.97 -9.56 8.72
N TYR A 56 -6.51 -8.71 7.80
CA TYR A 56 -7.09 -8.62 6.45
C TYR A 56 -6.85 -9.88 5.63
N VAL A 57 -5.64 -10.45 5.73
CA VAL A 57 -5.27 -11.67 5.02
C VAL A 57 -6.10 -12.87 5.51
N SER A 58 -6.32 -12.98 6.82
CA SER A 58 -7.20 -14.00 7.40
C SER A 58 -8.69 -13.83 7.03
N ASN A 59 -9.09 -12.65 6.58
CA ASN A 59 -10.46 -12.35 6.13
C ASN A 59 -10.60 -12.33 4.59
N GLY A 60 -9.68 -12.96 3.87
CA GLY A 60 -9.80 -13.15 2.42
C GLY A 60 -9.36 -11.95 1.58
N TYR A 61 -8.57 -11.02 2.12
CA TYR A 61 -7.94 -9.97 1.34
C TYR A 61 -6.52 -10.37 0.93
N ILE A 62 -6.13 -9.95 -0.27
CA ILE A 62 -4.72 -9.89 -0.64
C ILE A 62 -4.18 -8.56 -0.16
N VAL A 63 -3.02 -8.55 0.49
CA VAL A 63 -2.31 -7.30 0.81
C VAL A 63 -1.03 -7.25 -0.01
N PHE A 64 -0.89 -6.20 -0.81
CA PHE A 64 0.32 -5.96 -1.58
C PHE A 64 1.06 -4.75 -1.05
N VAL A 65 2.36 -4.92 -0.80
CA VAL A 65 3.25 -3.88 -0.34
C VAL A 65 4.23 -3.55 -1.47
N PRO A 66 3.90 -2.57 -2.32
CA PRO A 66 4.80 -2.15 -3.39
C PRO A 66 5.99 -1.39 -2.81
N HIS A 67 7.16 -1.57 -3.43
CA HIS A 67 8.31 -0.72 -3.15
C HIS A 67 8.09 0.69 -3.71
N ILE A 68 7.74 1.64 -2.85
CA ILE A 68 7.66 3.05 -3.22
C ILE A 68 9.01 3.73 -3.05
N HIS A 69 9.32 4.68 -3.94
CA HIS A 69 10.48 5.55 -3.80
C HIS A 69 10.09 6.98 -4.14
N THR A 70 10.69 7.93 -3.42
CA THR A 70 10.50 9.36 -3.64
C THR A 70 11.64 9.91 -4.47
N ARG A 71 11.35 10.88 -5.33
CA ARG A 71 12.35 11.70 -6.03
C ARG A 71 12.33 13.08 -5.40
N GLN A 72 13.52 13.65 -5.17
CA GLN A 72 13.65 15.01 -4.66
C GLN A 72 12.79 15.99 -5.47
N ARG A 73 12.08 16.88 -4.77
CA ARG A 73 11.11 17.86 -5.32
C ARG A 73 9.87 17.28 -6.01
N HIS A 74 9.75 15.97 -6.16
CA HIS A 74 8.57 15.31 -6.73
C HIS A 74 8.11 14.06 -5.95
N PRO A 75 8.03 14.11 -4.61
CA PRO A 75 7.79 12.92 -3.79
C PRO A 75 6.48 12.21 -4.14
N GLY A 76 5.37 12.95 -4.23
CA GLY A 76 4.05 12.41 -4.58
C GLY A 76 4.02 11.74 -5.94
N ASN A 77 4.51 12.41 -6.98
CA ASN A 77 4.48 11.86 -8.34
C ASN A 77 5.30 10.57 -8.49
N SER A 78 6.49 10.50 -7.88
CA SER A 78 7.31 9.28 -7.92
C SER A 78 6.67 8.11 -7.17
N ALA A 79 6.14 8.35 -5.97
CA ALA A 79 5.50 7.32 -5.16
C ALA A 79 4.20 6.82 -5.83
N ALA A 80 3.36 7.74 -6.30
CA ALA A 80 2.11 7.39 -6.97
C ALA A 80 2.32 6.58 -8.24
N ARG A 81 3.35 6.89 -9.04
CA ARG A 81 3.70 6.06 -10.21
C ARG A 81 4.06 4.63 -9.83
N ALA A 82 4.76 4.42 -8.71
CA ALA A 82 5.07 3.07 -8.23
C ALA A 82 3.79 2.31 -7.83
N VAL A 83 2.91 2.94 -7.05
CA VAL A 83 1.62 2.36 -6.62
C VAL A 83 0.71 2.04 -7.82
N ILE A 84 0.57 2.96 -8.76
CA ILE A 84 -0.27 2.77 -9.96
C ILE A 84 0.27 1.64 -10.84
N ARG A 85 1.59 1.54 -11.02
CA ARG A 85 2.22 0.45 -11.78
C ARG A 85 2.02 -0.90 -11.10
N ALA A 86 2.18 -0.95 -9.79
CA ALA A 86 1.92 -2.13 -8.98
C ALA A 86 0.45 -2.59 -9.10
N ALA A 87 -0.50 -1.66 -9.04
CA ALA A 87 -1.92 -1.96 -9.19
C ALA A 87 -2.25 -2.52 -10.58
N LYS A 88 -1.72 -1.92 -11.64
CA LYS A 88 -1.89 -2.44 -13.01
C LYS A 88 -1.26 -3.81 -13.20
N TYR A 89 -0.09 -4.04 -12.61
CA TYR A 89 0.58 -5.35 -12.63
C TYR A 89 -0.27 -6.42 -11.94
N LEU A 90 -0.79 -6.13 -10.74
CA LEU A 90 -1.64 -7.08 -10.03
C LEU A 90 -2.98 -7.31 -10.72
N ALA A 91 -3.59 -6.27 -11.30
CA ALA A 91 -4.85 -6.39 -12.02
C ALA A 91 -4.79 -7.35 -13.22
N ALA A 92 -3.60 -7.65 -13.75
CA ALA A 92 -3.41 -8.62 -14.82
C ALA A 92 -3.58 -10.09 -14.38
N PHE A 93 -3.59 -10.37 -13.07
CA PHE A 93 -3.79 -11.73 -12.58
C PHE A 93 -5.27 -12.11 -12.51
N ASN A 94 -5.58 -13.34 -12.93
CA ASN A 94 -6.94 -13.86 -12.92
C ASN A 94 -7.55 -14.03 -11.53
N TRP A 95 -6.78 -14.00 -10.45
CA TRP A 95 -7.30 -14.09 -9.09
C TRP A 95 -7.55 -12.71 -8.46
N VAL A 96 -7.27 -11.60 -9.16
CA VAL A 96 -7.56 -10.25 -8.66
C VAL A 96 -8.97 -9.81 -9.04
N GLN A 97 -9.70 -9.28 -8.06
CA GLN A 97 -10.97 -8.60 -8.27
C GLN A 97 -10.72 -7.11 -8.59
N GLN A 98 -10.58 -6.78 -9.89
CA GLN A 98 -10.16 -5.44 -10.35
C GLN A 98 -11.01 -4.28 -9.80
N GLY A 99 -12.32 -4.47 -9.61
CA GLY A 99 -13.21 -3.46 -9.03
C GLY A 99 -13.18 -3.35 -7.49
N LYS A 100 -12.33 -4.14 -6.80
CA LYS A 100 -12.18 -4.13 -5.34
C LYS A 100 -10.71 -4.00 -4.94
N MET A 101 -10.06 -2.98 -5.50
CA MET A 101 -8.73 -2.56 -5.09
C MET A 101 -8.81 -1.35 -4.17
N GLY A 102 -8.15 -1.40 -3.01
CA GLY A 102 -8.11 -0.33 -2.02
C GLY A 102 -6.70 0.16 -1.71
N LEU A 103 -6.58 1.38 -1.20
CA LEU A 103 -5.32 1.98 -0.76
C LEU A 103 -5.31 2.13 0.76
N GLN A 104 -4.17 1.86 1.40
CA GLN A 104 -3.94 2.20 2.80
C GLN A 104 -2.53 2.76 2.99
N GLY A 105 -2.45 3.96 3.58
CA GLY A 105 -1.18 4.58 3.95
C GLY A 105 -1.28 5.38 5.24
N HIS A 106 -0.25 5.31 6.08
CA HIS A 106 -0.11 6.06 7.34
C HIS A 106 1.02 7.08 7.23
N SER A 107 0.95 8.22 7.92
CA SER A 107 1.97 9.28 7.90
C SER A 107 2.31 9.71 6.47
N PHE A 108 3.58 9.70 6.04
CA PHE A 108 3.96 9.93 4.65
C PHE A 108 3.19 9.07 3.63
N GLY A 109 2.85 7.83 3.98
CA GLY A 109 1.98 6.97 3.17
C GLY A 109 0.56 7.55 2.99
N GLY A 110 0.04 8.26 4.00
CA GLY A 110 -1.24 8.98 3.92
C GLY A 110 -1.19 10.13 2.90
N TYR A 111 -0.09 10.89 2.87
CA TYR A 111 0.17 11.88 1.81
C TYR A 111 0.17 11.23 0.42
N VAL A 112 0.87 10.09 0.27
CA VAL A 112 0.90 9.35 -1.00
C VAL A 112 -0.50 8.87 -1.38
N THR A 113 -1.31 8.38 -0.44
CA THR A 113 -2.70 7.98 -0.70
C THR A 113 -3.53 9.15 -1.24
N ASN A 114 -3.48 10.30 -0.59
CA ASN A 114 -4.18 11.51 -1.05
C ASN A 114 -3.71 11.94 -2.46
N TYR A 115 -2.41 11.85 -2.72
CA TYR A 115 -1.87 12.14 -4.05
C TYR A 115 -2.35 11.13 -5.11
N VAL A 116 -2.38 9.82 -4.80
CA VAL A 116 -2.79 8.80 -5.77
C VAL A 116 -4.24 8.99 -6.21
N ILE A 117 -5.17 9.21 -5.27
CA ILE A 117 -6.60 9.32 -5.60
C ILE A 117 -6.96 10.54 -6.46
N THR A 118 -6.11 11.57 -6.47
CA THR A 118 -6.29 12.75 -7.34
C THR A 118 -5.75 12.53 -8.76
N HIS A 119 -5.02 11.44 -9.00
CA HIS A 119 -4.34 11.17 -10.28
C HIS A 119 -4.81 9.86 -10.96
N THR A 120 -5.75 9.13 -10.36
CA THR A 120 -6.31 7.90 -10.95
C THR A 120 -7.64 7.51 -10.33
N GLN A 121 -8.45 6.74 -11.06
CA GLN A 121 -9.73 6.16 -10.60
C GLN A 121 -9.65 4.64 -10.43
N LEU A 122 -8.44 4.07 -10.37
CA LEU A 122 -8.24 2.62 -10.28
C LEU A 122 -8.73 1.98 -8.96
N PHE A 123 -8.89 2.77 -7.91
CA PHE A 123 -9.10 2.28 -6.55
C PHE A 123 -10.53 2.57 -6.09
N ALA A 124 -11.19 1.56 -5.56
CA ALA A 124 -12.56 1.64 -5.07
C ALA A 124 -12.66 2.28 -3.67
N ALA A 125 -11.58 2.24 -2.90
CA ALA A 125 -11.50 2.84 -1.57
C ALA A 125 -10.07 3.32 -1.29
N ALA A 126 -9.96 4.35 -0.45
CA ALA A 126 -8.67 4.87 0.00
C ALA A 126 -8.74 5.28 1.45
N GLN A 127 -7.72 4.88 2.22
CA GLN A 127 -7.55 5.24 3.61
C GLN A 127 -6.19 5.95 3.75
N ALA A 128 -6.25 7.25 4.06
CA ALA A 128 -5.11 8.06 4.41
C ALA A 128 -5.15 8.35 5.93
N SER A 129 -4.15 7.88 6.68
CA SER A 129 -4.05 8.10 8.14
C SER A 129 -2.91 9.05 8.43
N ALA A 130 -3.14 10.07 9.28
CA ALA A 130 -2.10 10.94 9.84
C ALA A 130 -1.11 11.51 8.81
N GLY A 131 -1.54 11.65 7.55
CA GLY A 131 -0.68 12.11 6.47
C GLY A 131 -0.74 13.62 6.30
N PRO A 132 0.39 14.28 5.98
CA PRO A 132 0.38 15.70 5.74
C PRO A 132 -0.49 16.04 4.53
N THR A 133 -1.25 17.12 4.66
CA THR A 133 -2.14 17.62 3.61
C THR A 133 -1.70 18.99 3.10
N ASP A 134 -0.93 19.71 3.89
CA ASP A 134 -0.33 21.00 3.55
C ASP A 134 1.08 21.06 4.13
N PHE A 135 2.10 20.85 3.31
CA PHE A 135 3.49 20.88 3.80
C PHE A 135 3.93 22.25 4.33
N SER A 136 3.28 23.35 3.92
CA SER A 136 3.60 24.67 4.44
C SER A 136 3.11 24.82 5.88
N ALA A 137 1.88 24.41 6.16
CA ALA A 137 1.33 24.43 7.52
C ALA A 137 1.89 23.29 8.41
N ASP A 138 2.08 22.09 7.85
CA ASP A 138 2.46 20.89 8.58
C ASP A 138 3.95 20.88 9.00
N MET A 139 4.82 21.65 8.33
CA MET A 139 6.24 21.78 8.70
C MET A 139 6.57 23.00 9.57
N GLU A 140 5.68 24.00 9.67
CA GLU A 140 5.87 25.14 10.60
C GLU A 140 5.74 24.75 12.08
N LEU A 141 5.18 23.58 12.38
CA LEU A 141 4.98 23.08 13.74
C LEU A 141 6.18 22.32 14.32
N SER A 142 7.28 22.14 13.57
CA SER A 142 8.49 21.45 14.05
C SER A 142 9.67 22.37 14.38
N GLU A 143 9.52 23.69 14.29
CA GLU A 143 10.59 24.68 14.60
C GLU A 143 10.28 25.59 15.81
N LYS A 144 9.46 25.14 16.75
CA LYS A 144 9.31 25.80 18.07
C LYS A 144 9.78 24.87 19.19
#